data_AF-A0A093QCB5-F1
#
_entry.id   AF-A0A093QCB5-F1
#
_cell.length_a   1.000
_cell.length_b   1.000
_cell.length_c   1.000
_cell.angle_alpha   90.00
_cell.angle_beta   90.00
_cell.angle_gamma   90.00
#
_symmetry.space_group_name_H-M   'P 1'
#
loop_
_entity.id
_entity.type
_entity.pdbx_description
1 polymer ?
#
loop_
_entity_poly.entity_id
_entity_poly.type
_entity_poly.pdbx_seq_one_letter_code
_entity_poly.pdbx_strand_id
1 'polypeptide(L)' 'PCDCRPGQKKCTCYRPNRRETWLFSRFSTGWSCGLHADWTELTNCVPGVLDRRESAAAKT' A
#
# COMPACT_ATOMS: atom_id res chain seq x y z
N PRO A 1 -13.32 2.41 0.05
CA PRO A 1 -13.12 3.88 0.04
C PRO A 1 -11.71 4.22 0.57
N CYS A 2 -11.06 5.23 0.00
CA CYS A 2 -9.77 5.71 0.53
C CYS A 2 -10.04 6.91 1.44
N ASP A 3 -9.45 6.89 2.63
CA ASP A 3 -9.51 8.01 3.58
C ASP A 3 -8.26 8.88 3.41
N CYS A 4 -8.44 10.07 2.84
CA CYS A 4 -7.39 11.06 2.55
C CYS A 4 -7.63 12.29 3.42
N ARG A 5 -6.71 12.59 4.34
CA ARG A 5 -6.77 13.80 5.17
C ARG A 5 -6.01 14.97 4.53
N PRO A 6 -6.50 16.21 4.62
CA PRO A 6 -5.76 17.39 4.16
C PRO A 6 -4.37 17.44 4.79
N GLY A 7 -3.33 17.67 3.98
CA GLY A 7 -1.94 17.71 4.42
C GLY A 7 -1.20 16.35 4.40
N GLN A 8 -1.90 15.22 4.20
CA GLN A 8 -1.24 13.93 4.03
C GLN A 8 -0.91 13.64 2.57
N LYS A 9 0.36 13.26 2.31
CA LYS A 9 0.81 12.79 0.99
C LYS A 9 0.40 11.34 0.71
N LYS A 10 0.01 10.59 1.74
CA LYS A 10 -0.41 9.19 1.69
C LYS A 10 -1.78 9.05 2.38
N CYS A 11 -2.75 8.52 1.66
CA CYS A 11 -4.06 8.13 2.10
C CYS A 11 -4.10 6.68 2.58
N THR A 12 -5.17 6.37 3.32
CA THR A 12 -5.42 5.03 3.85
C THR A 12 -6.53 4.36 3.05
N CYS A 13 -6.16 3.38 2.21
CA CYS A 13 -7.09 2.66 1.34
C CYS A 13 -7.30 1.23 1.85
N TYR A 14 -8.16 1.05 2.84
CA TYR A 14 -8.49 -0.27 3.39
C TYR A 14 -9.73 -0.89 2.76
N ARG A 15 -9.73 -2.23 2.68
CA ARG A 15 -10.89 -3.01 2.26
C ARG A 15 -11.99 -2.84 3.34
N PRO A 16 -13.27 -2.69 2.98
CA PRO A 16 -14.33 -2.74 3.99
C PRO A 16 -14.25 -4.05 4.77
N ASN A 17 -14.32 -4.00 6.10
CA ASN A 17 -14.23 -5.13 7.03
C ASN A 17 -12.85 -5.80 7.16
N ARG A 18 -11.78 -5.29 6.53
CA ARG A 18 -10.42 -5.78 6.73
C ARG A 18 -9.41 -4.63 6.80
N ARG A 19 -8.38 -4.79 7.63
CA ARG A 19 -7.26 -3.83 7.70
C ARG A 19 -6.22 -4.03 6.58
N GLU A 20 -6.61 -4.70 5.49
CA GLU A 20 -5.77 -4.95 4.32
C GLU A 20 -5.84 -3.75 3.35
N THR A 21 -4.68 -3.34 2.84
CA THR A 21 -4.61 -2.25 1.85
C THR A 21 -4.95 -2.82 0.47
N TRP A 22 -6.02 -2.35 -0.16
CA TRP A 22 -6.48 -2.89 -1.45
C TRP A 22 -5.91 -2.16 -2.67
N LEU A 23 -5.38 -0.95 -2.46
CA LEU A 23 -4.81 -0.13 -3.52
C LEU A 23 -3.31 0.02 -3.31
N PHE A 24 -2.51 -0.44 -4.27
CA PHE A 24 -1.08 -0.14 -4.32
C PHE A 24 -0.84 1.06 -5.23
N SER A 25 -0.36 2.17 -4.66
CA SER A 25 -0.06 3.40 -5.40
C SER A 25 0.82 4.33 -4.57
N ARG A 26 1.40 5.36 -5.19
CA ARG A 26 2.11 6.45 -4.49
C ARG A 26 1.27 7.00 -3.33
N PHE A 27 -0.02 7.23 -3.56
CA PHE A 27 -0.90 7.84 -2.58
C PHE A 27 -1.40 6.84 -1.54
N SER A 28 -1.26 5.53 -1.71
CA SER A 28 -1.73 4.55 -0.72
C SER A 28 -0.56 3.85 -0.01
N THR A 29 0.40 3.32 -0.78
CA THR A 29 1.54 2.58 -0.26
C THR A 29 2.84 3.38 -0.30
N GLY A 30 2.87 4.52 -0.98
CA GLY A 30 4.10 5.32 -1.17
C GLY A 30 5.02 4.68 -2.19
N TRP A 31 6.31 5.01 -2.10
CA TRP A 31 7.37 4.49 -2.99
C TRP A 31 7.99 3.20 -2.44
N SER A 32 7.16 2.25 -2.02
CA SER A 32 7.63 1.03 -1.34
C SER A 32 8.46 0.10 -2.25
N CYS A 33 8.34 0.26 -3.57
CA CYS A 33 9.03 -0.54 -4.58
C CYS A 33 9.93 0.29 -5.50
N GLY A 34 10.25 1.54 -5.10
CA GLY A 34 11.02 2.48 -5.93
C GLY A 34 10.24 3.77 -6.22
N LEU A 35 10.98 4.86 -6.49
CA LEU A 35 10.43 6.19 -6.78
C LEU A 35 9.78 6.28 -8.18
N HIS A 36 10.23 5.46 -9.12
CA HIS A 36 9.72 5.40 -10.50
C HIS A 36 9.66 3.94 -10.96
N ALA A 37 9.09 3.08 -10.11
CA ALA A 37 9.06 1.65 -10.36
C ALA A 37 8.42 1.34 -11.71
N ASP A 38 9.18 0.71 -12.61
CA ASP A 38 8.66 0.22 -13.88
C ASP A 38 7.80 -1.04 -13.63
N TRP A 39 7.21 -1.56 -14.70
CA TRP A 39 6.34 -2.75 -14.59
C TRP A 39 7.08 -3.96 -13.99
N THR A 40 8.37 -4.11 -14.32
CA THR A 40 9.20 -5.22 -13.85
C THR A 40 9.50 -5.07 -12.36
N GLU A 41 9.89 -3.86 -11.91
CA GLU A 41 10.10 -3.60 -10.48
C GLU A 41 8.80 -3.77 -9.68
N LEU A 42 7.66 -3.30 -10.19
CA LEU A 42 6.37 -3.45 -9.53
C LEU A 42 5.96 -4.92 -9.40
N THR A 43 6.04 -5.72 -10.47
CA THR A 43 5.61 -7.13 -10.42
C THR A 43 6.47 -7.98 -9.49
N ASN A 44 7.78 -7.71 -9.42
CA ASN A 44 8.69 -8.43 -8.52
C ASN A 44 8.59 -7.99 -7.05
N CYS A 45 8.31 -6.71 -6.79
CA CYS A 45 8.32 -6.16 -5.43
C CYS A 45 6.96 -6.14 -4.73
N VAL A 46 5.88 -5.80 -5.45
CA VAL A 46 4.54 -5.58 -4.86
C VAL A 46 4.04 -6.77 -4.03
N PRO A 47 4.16 -8.03 -4.49
CA PRO A 47 3.69 -9.19 -3.70
C PRO A 47 4.37 -9.26 -2.33
N GLY A 48 5.70 -9.10 -2.28
CA GLY A 48 6.45 -9.15 -1.02
C GLY A 48 6.17 -7.97 -0.08
N VAL A 49 5.87 -6.79 -0.63
CA VAL A 49 5.51 -5.62 0.20
C VAL A 49 4.11 -5.77 0.80
N LEU A 50 3.14 -6.26 0.03
CA LEU A 50 1.78 -6.47 0.50
C LEU A 50 1.74 -7.54 1.60
N ASP A 51 2.42 -8.67 1.40
CA ASP A 51 2.51 -9.76 2.38
C ASP A 51 3.10 -9.30 3.73
N ARG A 52 4.20 -8.54 3.68
CA ARG A 52 4.81 -7.94 4.89
C ARG A 52 3.87 -7.00 5.63
N ARG A 53 3.04 -6.24 4.90
CA ARG A 53 2.07 -5.30 5.49
C ARG A 53 0.87 -6.01 6.06
N GLU A 54 0.36 -7.04 5.40
CA GLU A 54 -0.73 -7.86 5.91
C GLU A 54 -0.30 -8.58 7.20
N SER A 55 0.90 -9.17 7.19
CA SER A 55 1.52 -9.78 8.37
C SER A 55 1.70 -8.80 9.54
N ALA A 56 1.99 -7.54 9.27
CA ALA A 56 2.08 -6.51 10.29
C ALA A 56 0.69 -6.09 10.81
N ALA A 57 -0.31 -6.01 9.93
CA ALA A 57 -1.69 -5.65 10.30
C ALA A 57 -2.39 -6.77 11.10
N ALA A 58 -2.02 -8.03 10.89
CA ALA A 58 -2.56 -9.18 11.63
C ALA A 58 -1.99 -9.30 13.06
N LYS A 59 -0.91 -8.59 13.38
CA LYS A 59 -0.23 -8.65 14.69
C LYS A 59 -0.70 -7.59 15.70
N THR A 60 -1.79 -6.86 15.42
CA THR A 60 -2.35 -5.81 16.29
C THR A 60 -3.84 -5.95 16.42
#